data_AF-A0AAD7CPX0-F1
#
_entry.id   AF-A0AAD7CPX0-F1
#
_cell.length_a   1.000
_cell.length_b   1.000
_cell.length_c   1.000
_cell.angle_alpha   90.00
_cell.angle_beta   90.00
_cell.angle_gamma   90.00
#
_symmetry.space_group_name_H-M   'P 1'
#
loop_
_entity.id
_entity.type
_entity.pdbx_description
1 polymer ?
#
loop_
_entity_poly.entity_id
_entity_poly.type
_entity_poly.pdbx_seq_one_letter_code
_entity_poly.pdbx_strand_id
1 'polypeptide(L)'
;KGAWMSRRIREWVIAFAKDESNLPTAEYGKFNASLLEDEDLAQEIHLHLQTLGPYVSAQDVVNYMSSDEMKTRLNLKHGISLRTAQRWMKRMEYRWTSEPKGMYSDGHEREDVVDHRPKVFLP
;
A
#
# COMPACT_ATOMS: atom_id res chain seq x y z
N LYS A 1 -35.76 -8.65 1.83
CA LYS A 1 -35.57 -7.37 1.09
C LYS A 1 -36.96 -6.87 0.68
N GLY A 2 -37.67 -6.19 1.59
CA GLY A 2 -39.10 -5.89 1.48
C GLY A 2 -39.40 -4.41 1.32
N ALA A 3 -40.64 -4.09 0.90
CA ALA A 3 -41.36 -2.80 0.79
C ALA A 3 -40.57 -1.53 0.40
N TRP A 4 -39.51 -1.19 1.12
CA TRP A 4 -38.60 -0.07 0.85
C TRP A 4 -37.99 -0.13 -0.56
N MET A 5 -37.48 -1.29 -0.98
CA MET A 5 -36.89 -1.45 -2.31
C MET A 5 -37.93 -1.27 -3.42
N SER A 6 -39.14 -1.82 -3.21
CA SER A 6 -40.26 -1.66 -4.15
C SER A 6 -40.70 -0.20 -4.30
N ARG A 7 -40.68 0.57 -3.21
CA ARG A 7 -40.96 2.02 -3.24
C ARG A 7 -39.90 2.79 -4.00
N ARG A 8 -38.62 2.49 -3.78
CA ARG A 8 -37.50 3.12 -4.51
C ARG A 8 -37.54 2.85 -6.00
N ILE A 9 -37.83 1.62 -6.39
CA ILE A 9 -38.00 1.25 -7.81
C ILE A 9 -39.14 2.06 -8.44
N ARG A 10 -40.29 2.21 -7.76
CA ARG A 10 -41.41 3.02 -8.29
C ARG A 10 -41.03 4.49 -8.44
N GLU A 11 -40.32 5.06 -7.47
CA GLU A 11 -39.85 6.45 -7.55
C GLU A 11 -38.90 6.66 -8.74
N TRP A 12 -37.96 5.73 -8.97
CA TRP A 12 -37.04 5.79 -10.11
C TRP A 12 -37.74 5.65 -11.46
N VAL A 13 -38.71 4.73 -11.56
CA VAL A 13 -39.50 4.54 -12.79
C VAL A 13 -40.32 5.79 -13.12
N ILE A 14 -40.92 6.43 -12.11
CA ILE A 14 -41.69 7.67 -12.32
C ILE A 14 -40.77 8.84 -12.71
N ALA A 15 -39.58 8.93 -12.11
CA ALA A 15 -38.61 9.98 -12.44
C ALA A 15 -38.11 9.83 -13.89
N PHE A 16 -37.74 8.62 -14.29
CA PHE A 16 -37.30 8.32 -15.66
C PHE A 16 -38.41 8.56 -16.70
N ALA A 17 -39.67 8.22 -16.38
CA ALA A 17 -40.80 8.46 -17.28
C ALA A 17 -41.11 9.95 -17.50
N LYS A 18 -40.66 10.83 -16.59
CA LYS A 18 -40.82 12.29 -16.71
C LYS A 18 -39.64 12.96 -17.43
N ASP A 19 -38.45 12.39 -17.28
CA ASP A 19 -37.23 12.87 -17.90
C ASP A 19 -36.34 11.66 -18.19
N GLU A 20 -36.20 11.34 -19.48
CA GLU A 20 -35.47 10.16 -19.97
C GLU A 20 -33.96 10.26 -19.64
N SER A 21 -33.45 11.45 -19.33
CA SER A 21 -32.07 11.66 -18.89
C SER A 21 -31.86 11.38 -17.40
N ASN A 22 -32.93 11.23 -16.62
CA ASN A 22 -32.89 11.07 -15.17
C ASN A 22 -32.80 9.58 -14.79
N LEU A 23 -31.64 9.00 -15.04
CA LEU A 23 -31.31 7.63 -14.65
C LEU A 23 -31.00 7.56 -13.15
N PRO A 24 -31.48 6.53 -12.43
CA PRO A 24 -31.12 6.34 -11.04
C PRO A 24 -29.63 6.06 -10.90
N THR A 25 -28.89 7.02 -10.36
CA THR A 25 -27.48 6.83 -10.02
C THR A 25 -27.40 5.90 -8.81
N ALA A 26 -26.94 4.67 -9.04
CA ALA A 26 -26.64 3.76 -7.95
C ALA A 26 -25.41 4.31 -7.21
N GLU A 27 -25.58 4.86 -6.02
CA GLU A 27 -24.46 5.11 -5.09
C GLU A 27 -23.95 3.80 -4.45
N TYR A 28 -24.06 2.68 -5.15
CA TYR A 28 -23.47 1.42 -4.72
C TYR A 28 -21.99 1.44 -5.10
N GLY A 29 -21.11 1.36 -4.09
CA GLY A 29 -19.69 1.16 -4.33
C GLY A 29 -18.85 2.43 -4.46
N LYS A 30 -19.19 3.52 -3.77
CA LYS A 30 -18.14 4.44 -3.29
C LYS A 30 -17.32 3.67 -2.25
N PHE A 31 -16.52 2.72 -2.72
CA PHE A 31 -15.54 2.04 -1.88
C PHE A 31 -14.61 3.12 -1.37
N ASN A 32 -14.29 3.05 -0.09
CA ASN A 32 -13.20 3.83 0.48
C ASN A 32 -11.91 3.29 -0.14
N ALA A 33 -11.62 3.70 -1.37
CA ALA A 33 -10.37 3.41 -2.06
C ALA A 33 -9.25 3.81 -1.10
N SER A 34 -8.46 2.83 -0.67
CA SER A 34 -7.35 3.12 0.23
C SER A 34 -6.37 3.99 -0.53
N LEU A 35 -5.78 5.01 0.10
CA LEU A 35 -4.77 5.86 -0.53
C LEU A 35 -3.64 5.04 -1.19
N LEU A 36 -3.29 3.90 -0.57
CA LEU A 36 -2.34 2.91 -1.09
C LEU A 36 -2.77 2.22 -2.41
N GLU A 37 -3.94 2.51 -2.98
CA GLU A 37 -4.32 2.00 -4.33
C GLU A 37 -3.61 2.78 -5.43
N ASP A 38 -3.11 3.96 -5.10
CA ASP A 38 -2.11 4.66 -5.89
C ASP A 38 -0.79 3.89 -5.86
N GLU A 39 -0.43 3.31 -7.01
CA GLU A 39 0.77 2.49 -7.18
C GLU A 39 2.06 3.31 -7.01
N ASP A 40 2.05 4.56 -7.45
CA ASP A 40 3.20 5.47 -7.32
C ASP A 40 3.47 5.74 -5.84
N LEU A 41 2.41 6.00 -5.06
CA LEU A 41 2.53 6.18 -3.61
C LEU A 41 3.04 4.91 -2.92
N ALA A 42 2.53 3.73 -3.31
CA ALA A 42 2.98 2.47 -2.72
C ALA A 42 4.48 2.22 -3.01
N GLN A 43 4.92 2.50 -4.24
CA GLN A 43 6.33 2.36 -4.62
C GLN A 43 7.23 3.33 -3.88
N GLU A 44 6.80 4.57 -3.67
CA GLU A 44 7.56 5.56 -2.93
C GLU A 44 7.73 5.19 -1.45
N ILE A 45 6.65 4.69 -0.83
CA ILE A 45 6.73 4.14 0.54
C ILE A 45 7.72 2.99 0.58
N HIS A 46 7.67 2.05 -0.38
CA HIS A 46 8.64 0.96 -0.47
C HIS A 46 10.08 1.46 -0.54
N LEU A 47 10.35 2.46 -1.39
CA LEU A 47 11.68 3.01 -1.58
C LEU A 47 12.18 3.71 -0.30
N HIS A 48 11.31 4.47 0.37
CA HIS A 48 11.66 5.06 1.66
C HIS A 48 11.97 4.00 2.72
N LEU A 49 11.19 2.93 2.78
CA LEU A 49 11.41 1.85 3.74
C LEU A 49 12.73 1.09 3.47
N GLN A 50 13.13 0.94 2.20
CA GLN A 50 14.40 0.30 1.85
C GLN A 50 15.62 1.08 2.35
N THR A 51 15.55 2.41 2.47
CA THR A 51 16.68 3.21 2.97
C THR A 51 16.88 3.10 4.48
N LEU A 52 15.87 2.66 5.23
CA LEU A 52 15.93 2.47 6.69
C LEU A 52 16.60 1.14 7.11
N GLY A 53 16.83 0.23 6.15
CA GLY A 53 17.51 -1.05 6.37
C GLY A 53 16.55 -2.19 6.76
N PRO A 54 17.05 -3.26 7.41
CA PRO A 54 16.28 -4.50 7.61
C PRO A 54 15.19 -4.41 8.70
N TYR A 55 15.23 -3.40 9.57
CA TYR A 55 14.35 -3.29 10.74
C TYR A 55 13.28 -2.19 10.56
N VAL A 56 12.40 -2.37 9.56
CA VAL A 56 11.37 -1.38 9.21
C VAL A 56 10.03 -1.59 9.92
N SER A 57 9.61 -0.65 10.76
CA SER A 57 8.35 -0.69 11.49
C SER A 57 7.19 0.04 10.79
N ALA A 58 5.96 -0.27 11.22
CA ALA A 58 4.78 0.48 10.79
C ALA A 58 4.82 1.96 11.24
N GLN A 59 5.58 2.26 12.29
CA GLN A 59 5.76 3.62 12.77
C GLN A 59 6.56 4.45 11.76
N ASP A 60 7.47 3.83 11.02
CA ASP A 60 8.27 4.52 10.00
C ASP A 60 7.39 4.99 8.83
N VAL A 61 6.41 4.18 8.44
CA VAL A 61 5.38 4.60 7.46
C VAL A 61 4.55 5.76 7.99
N VAL A 62 4.17 5.75 9.28
CA VAL A 62 3.43 6.86 9.91
C VAL A 62 4.27 8.14 9.91
N ASN A 63 5.55 8.04 10.26
CA ASN A 63 6.47 9.16 10.32
C ASN A 63 6.69 9.76 8.93
N TYR A 64 6.91 8.90 7.92
CA TYR A 64 7.05 9.30 6.53
C TYR A 64 5.81 10.04 6.00
N MET A 65 4.63 9.48 6.22
CA MET A 65 3.35 10.10 5.82
C MET A 65 3.01 11.36 6.65
N SER A 66 3.67 11.55 7.80
CA SER A 66 3.49 12.74 8.64
C SER A 66 4.42 13.89 8.26
N SER A 67 5.35 13.69 7.33
CA SER A 67 6.18 14.75 6.77
C SER A 67 5.31 15.82 6.07
N ASP A 68 5.76 17.08 6.14
CA ASP A 68 5.01 18.20 5.55
C ASP A 68 4.96 18.13 4.02
N GLU A 69 5.99 17.55 3.38
CA GLU A 69 6.01 17.27 1.94
C GLU A 69 4.88 16.33 1.53
N MET A 70 4.70 15.22 2.24
CA MET A 70 3.64 14.25 1.95
C MET A 70 2.25 14.81 2.24
N LYS A 71 2.10 15.56 3.33
CA LYS A 71 0.83 16.21 3.68
C LYS A 71 0.39 17.24 2.66
N THR A 72 1.32 18.07 2.19
CA THR A 72 1.04 19.10 1.17
C THR A 72 0.72 18.48 -0.17
N ARG A 73 1.49 17.48 -0.62
CA ARG A 73 1.26 16.79 -1.89
C ARG A 73 -0.08 16.05 -1.95
N LEU A 74 -0.45 15.36 -0.88
CA LEU A 74 -1.68 14.56 -0.81
C LEU A 74 -2.87 15.33 -0.21
N ASN A 75 -2.68 16.61 0.12
CA ASN A 75 -3.67 17.50 0.73
C ASN A 75 -4.34 16.88 1.99
N LEU A 76 -3.54 16.19 2.81
CA LEU A 76 -3.98 15.48 4.00
C LEU A 76 -3.97 16.40 5.22
N LYS A 77 -5.11 16.51 5.91
CA LYS A 77 -5.21 17.29 7.18
C LYS A 77 -4.46 16.63 8.34
N HIS A 78 -4.39 15.30 8.35
CA HIS A 78 -3.74 14.52 9.38
C HIS A 78 -2.96 13.37 8.72
N GLY A 79 -1.88 12.95 9.38
CA GLY A 79 -1.16 11.75 8.99
C GLY A 79 -2.02 10.49 9.15
N ILE A 80 -1.53 9.38 8.62
CA ILE A 80 -2.20 8.08 8.77
C ILE A 80 -2.09 7.56 10.20
N SER A 81 -3.07 6.78 10.63
CA SER A 81 -2.99 6.07 11.92
C SER A 81 -2.03 4.89 11.84
N LEU A 82 -1.48 4.47 12.99
CA LEU A 82 -0.66 3.25 13.10
C LEU A 82 -1.39 2.01 12.55
N ARG A 83 -2.69 1.90 12.79
CA ARG A 83 -3.50 0.78 12.30
C ARG A 83 -3.63 0.78 10.78
N THR A 84 -3.68 1.96 10.16
CA THR A 84 -3.67 2.12 8.70
C THR A 84 -2.31 1.69 8.14
N ALA A 85 -1.22 2.16 8.73
CA ALA A 85 0.14 1.79 8.36
C ALA A 85 0.37 0.27 8.45
N GLN A 86 -0.11 -0.39 9.51
CA GLN A 86 -0.04 -1.85 9.65
C GLN A 86 -0.81 -2.59 8.53
N ARG A 87 -2.00 -2.10 8.16
CA ARG A 87 -2.76 -2.68 7.03
C ARG A 87 -2.02 -2.48 5.72
N TRP A 88 -1.41 -1.30 5.52
CA TRP A 88 -0.61 -1.01 4.33
C TRP A 88 0.58 -1.92 4.21
N MET A 89 1.38 -2.07 5.28
CA MET A 89 2.51 -3.01 5.28
C MET A 89 2.08 -4.44 4.95
N LYS A 90 0.96 -4.90 5.51
CA LYS A 90 0.42 -6.23 5.18
C LYS A 90 0.01 -6.35 3.70
N ARG A 91 -0.54 -5.27 3.12
CA ARG A 91 -0.97 -5.24 1.72
C ARG A 91 0.22 -5.14 0.74
N MET A 92 1.27 -4.43 1.15
CA MET A 92 2.59 -4.37 0.51
C MET A 92 3.45 -5.62 0.78
N GLU A 93 2.84 -6.69 1.32
CA GLU A 93 3.47 -7.99 1.57
C GLU A 93 4.69 -7.99 2.53
N TYR A 94 4.86 -6.96 3.36
CA TYR A 94 5.88 -6.97 4.41
C TYR A 94 5.56 -8.03 5.46
N ARG A 95 6.54 -8.91 5.71
CA ARG A 95 6.44 -9.99 6.70
C ARG A 95 7.65 -9.95 7.62
N TRP A 96 7.37 -9.79 8.91
CA TRP A 96 8.36 -10.03 9.94
C TRP A 96 8.55 -11.53 10.11
N THR A 97 9.71 -12.02 9.69
CA THR A 97 10.16 -13.38 9.98
C THR A 97 11.50 -13.30 10.67
N SER A 98 11.78 -14.25 11.57
CA SER A 98 13.17 -14.49 11.96
C SER A 98 13.91 -14.98 10.73
N GLU A 99 15.10 -14.45 10.51
CA GLU A 99 16.01 -15.01 9.52
C GLU A 99 16.33 -16.46 9.94
N PRO A 100 16.19 -17.45 9.04
CA PRO A 100 16.63 -18.80 9.33
C PRO A 100 18.16 -18.79 9.48
N LYS A 101 18.64 -19.12 10.68
CA LYS A 101 20.08 -19.31 10.94
C LYS A 101 20.62 -20.35 9.95
N GLY A 102 21.45 -19.92 9.01
CA GLY A 102 22.06 -20.80 8.01
C GLY A 102 22.09 -20.25 6.58
N MET A 103 21.42 -19.12 6.31
CA MET A 103 21.58 -18.42 5.03
C MET A 103 22.73 -17.41 5.16
N TYR A 104 23.81 -17.63 4.41
CA TYR A 104 24.91 -16.69 4.31
C TYR A 104 24.44 -15.46 3.51
N SER A 105 23.96 -14.42 4.19
CA SER A 105 23.56 -13.15 3.54
C SER A 105 24.75 -12.40 2.92
N ASP A 106 25.97 -12.73 3.33
CA ASP A 106 27.20 -12.27 2.71
C ASP A 106 28.28 -13.34 2.88
N GLY A 107 28.43 -14.18 1.87
CA GLY A 107 29.56 -15.11 1.73
C GLY A 107 30.67 -14.54 0.85
N HIS A 108 30.55 -13.30 0.37
CA HIS A 108 31.41 -12.76 -0.67
C HIS A 108 32.59 -11.94 -0.12
N GLU A 109 32.50 -11.49 1.14
CA GLU A 109 33.56 -10.72 1.80
C GLU A 109 34.52 -11.55 2.68
N ARG A 110 34.40 -12.89 2.71
CA ARG A 110 35.38 -13.69 3.47
C ARG A 110 36.75 -13.65 2.81
N GLU A 111 37.79 -13.36 3.60
CA GLU A 111 39.18 -13.25 3.13
C GLU A 111 39.64 -14.46 2.31
N ASP A 112 39.23 -15.68 2.68
CA ASP A 112 39.55 -16.92 1.96
C ASP A 112 38.91 -17.00 0.56
N VAL A 113 37.69 -16.48 0.41
CA VAL A 113 36.97 -16.41 -0.87
C VAL A 113 37.53 -15.30 -1.76
N VAL A 114 37.86 -14.14 -1.18
CA VAL A 114 38.48 -13.01 -1.90
C VAL A 114 39.88 -13.38 -2.40
N ASP A 115 40.67 -14.09 -1.59
CA ASP A 115 42.01 -14.57 -1.95
C ASP A 115 42.01 -15.64 -3.04
N HIS A 116 40.90 -16.36 -3.22
CA HIS A 116 40.78 -17.40 -4.23
C HIS A 116 40.46 -16.83 -5.63
N ARG A 117 39.79 -15.68 -5.69
CA ARG A 117 39.37 -14.99 -6.92
C ARG A 117 40.54 -14.61 -7.87
N PRO A 118 41.71 -14.14 -7.41
CA PRO A 118 42.85 -13.90 -8.29
C PRO A 118 43.66 -15.18 -8.63
N LYS A 119 43.47 -16.29 -7.91
CA LYS A 119 44.28 -17.51 -8.05
C LYS A 119 43.70 -18.54 -9.02
N VAL A 120 42.39 -18.51 -9.26
CA VAL A 120 41.71 -19.44 -10.18
C VAL A 120 40.98 -18.62 -11.24
N PHE A 121 41.73 -18.15 -12.23
CA PHE A 121 41.14 -17.76 -13.50
C PHE A 121 41.05 -19.03 -14.34
N LEU A 122 39.85 -19.59 -14.49
CA LEU A 122 39.61 -20.64 -15.47
C LEU A 122 39.73 -19.98 -16.86
N PRO A 123 40.60 -20.48 -17.77
CA PRO A 123 40.76 -19.94 -19.11
C PRO A 123 39.47 -20.03 -19.94
#